data_AF-A0A3G2IA05-F1
#
_entry.id   AF-A0A3G2IA05-F1
#
_cell.length_a   1.000
_cell.length_b   1.000
_cell.length_c   1.000
_cell.angle_alpha   90.00
_cell.angle_beta   90.00
_cell.angle_gamma   90.00
#
_symmetry.space_group_name_H-M   'P 1'
#
loop_
_entity.id
_entity.type
_entity.pdbx_description
1 polymer ?
#
loop_
_entity_poly.entity_id
_entity_poly.type
_entity_poly.pdbx_seq_one_letter_code
_entity_poly.pdbx_strand_id
1 'polypeptide(L)'
;MKKILLTTTLLLVVPFASAMNAVMYQPQLRDTTVSDAQWQSVLSKLKGQRIDTLVLQWSRYDDAFTGGESRAWLERKAQLTTASGLKLVIGLAADGQFFERQKQPMPALENYLNHLRANDVAVAKRWVEVLGEQAISGWYISSELDDRRWRTPQMQQVAENWMNNTRLSLAAVADKPVAVSSFFAGNMTPDSYRKWITTLNHSGVKVWMQDGAGTQVLTETERALYLQAPSAGKVIELFRQDKQAETFKAQPAPAAYQQKLLSTPVPQGQDRIFFSLRYMSAANGVLAK
;
A
#
# COMPACT_ATOMS: atom_id res chain seq x y z
N MET A 1 32.67 -31.63 -45.22
CA MET A 1 31.37 -31.66 -44.51
C MET A 1 31.44 -30.69 -43.34
N LYS A 2 30.86 -29.49 -43.47
CA LYS A 2 30.82 -28.47 -42.40
C LYS A 2 29.61 -28.75 -41.50
N LYS A 3 29.85 -29.02 -40.22
CA LYS A 3 28.80 -29.10 -39.19
C LYS A 3 28.44 -27.67 -38.77
N ILE A 4 27.21 -27.26 -39.05
CA ILE A 4 26.62 -26.02 -38.53
C ILE A 4 26.07 -26.35 -37.15
N LEU A 5 26.59 -25.67 -36.13
CA LEU A 5 26.08 -25.74 -34.76
C LEU A 5 24.99 -24.67 -34.62
N LEU A 6 23.73 -25.09 -34.46
CA LEU A 6 22.63 -24.19 -34.10
C LEU A 6 22.67 -23.99 -32.57
N THR A 7 22.96 -22.77 -32.14
CA THR A 7 22.82 -22.37 -30.74
C THR A 7 21.43 -21.76 -30.54
N THR A 8 20.52 -22.50 -29.91
CA THR A 8 19.18 -22.01 -29.58
C THR A 8 19.24 -21.17 -28.31
N THR A 9 19.18 -19.84 -28.44
CA THR A 9 19.09 -18.93 -27.29
C THR A 9 17.66 -18.98 -26.73
N LEU A 10 17.50 -19.63 -25.57
CA LEU A 10 16.24 -19.64 -24.84
C LEU A 10 16.05 -18.26 -24.17
N LEU A 11 15.24 -17.39 -24.76
CA LEU A 11 14.76 -16.16 -24.12
C LEU A 11 13.89 -16.57 -22.93
N LEU A 12 14.44 -16.47 -21.72
CA LEU A 12 13.67 -16.43 -20.48
C LEU A 12 12.77 -15.18 -20.54
N VAL A 13 11.55 -15.36 -21.04
CA VAL A 13 10.47 -14.39 -20.81
C VAL A 13 10.16 -14.49 -19.33
N VAL A 14 10.84 -13.66 -18.52
CA VAL A 14 10.41 -13.41 -17.15
C VAL A 14 8.98 -12.92 -17.28
N PRO A 15 7.97 -13.61 -16.71
CA PRO A 15 6.62 -13.11 -16.77
C PRO A 15 6.65 -11.77 -16.05
N PHE A 16 6.49 -10.68 -16.80
CA PHE A 16 6.21 -9.39 -16.20
C PHE A 16 4.94 -9.62 -15.38
N ALA A 17 5.08 -9.66 -14.05
CA ALA A 17 3.95 -9.77 -13.16
C ALA A 17 2.94 -8.69 -13.58
N SER A 18 1.73 -9.10 -13.95
CA SER A 18 0.71 -8.15 -14.38
C SER A 18 0.53 -7.11 -13.29
N ALA A 19 0.61 -5.83 -13.66
CA ALA A 19 0.38 -4.71 -12.76
C ALA A 19 -0.97 -4.86 -12.05
N MET A 20 -0.98 -4.71 -10.73
CA MET A 20 -2.24 -4.84 -9.98
C MET A 20 -3.18 -3.68 -10.26
N ASN A 21 -4.48 -3.94 -10.19
CA ASN A 21 -5.50 -2.90 -10.13
C ASN A 21 -6.22 -3.00 -8.79
N ALA A 22 -5.68 -2.30 -7.80
CA ALA A 22 -6.04 -2.48 -6.41
C ALA A 22 -6.90 -1.33 -5.87
N VAL A 23 -7.58 -1.62 -4.77
CA VAL A 23 -8.12 -0.61 -3.86
C VAL A 23 -7.58 -0.86 -2.46
N MET A 24 -7.19 0.22 -1.78
CA MET A 24 -6.77 0.18 -0.39
C MET A 24 -7.97 0.43 0.53
N TYR A 25 -8.11 -0.42 1.53
CA TYR A 25 -9.13 -0.35 2.58
C TYR A 25 -8.47 -0.09 3.93
N GLN A 26 -9.01 0.86 4.67
CA GLN A 26 -8.64 1.18 6.05
C GLN A 26 -9.67 0.59 7.01
N PRO A 27 -9.41 -0.57 7.63
CA PRO A 27 -10.29 -1.12 8.64
C PRO A 27 -10.43 -0.17 9.82
N GLN A 28 -11.66 0.08 10.23
CA GLN A 28 -11.98 0.88 11.41
C GLN A 28 -12.93 0.09 12.31
N LEU A 29 -12.85 0.29 13.63
CA LEU A 29 -13.70 -0.44 14.57
C LEU A 29 -15.20 -0.25 14.27
N ARG A 30 -15.61 0.90 13.73
CA ARG A 30 -17.01 1.13 13.31
C ARG A 30 -17.48 0.19 12.19
N ASP A 31 -16.56 -0.35 11.40
CA ASP A 31 -16.87 -1.25 10.30
C ASP A 31 -17.23 -2.67 10.79
N THR A 32 -17.01 -3.02 12.08
CA THR A 32 -17.36 -4.35 12.62
C THR A 32 -18.85 -4.68 12.55
N THR A 33 -19.69 -3.66 12.34
CA THR A 33 -21.13 -3.79 12.09
C THR A 33 -21.46 -4.27 10.68
N VAL A 34 -20.51 -4.25 9.74
CA VAL A 34 -20.72 -4.68 8.36
C VAL A 34 -20.86 -6.21 8.31
N SER A 35 -22.02 -6.66 7.86
CA SER A 35 -22.34 -8.07 7.68
C SER A 35 -21.53 -8.72 6.55
N ASP A 36 -21.49 -10.05 6.52
CA ASP A 36 -20.84 -10.81 5.44
C ASP A 36 -21.48 -10.50 4.08
N ALA A 37 -22.81 -10.42 4.01
CA ALA A 37 -23.54 -10.12 2.77
C ALA A 37 -23.25 -8.71 2.24
N GLN A 38 -23.19 -7.70 3.12
CA GLN A 38 -22.79 -6.35 2.74
C GLN A 38 -21.36 -6.34 2.20
N TRP A 39 -20.42 -7.02 2.88
CA TRP A 39 -19.05 -7.11 2.42
C TRP A 39 -18.93 -7.80 1.06
N GLN A 40 -19.58 -8.95 0.87
CA GLN A 40 -19.61 -9.65 -0.42
C GLN A 40 -20.19 -8.79 -1.54
N SER A 41 -21.20 -7.96 -1.26
CA SER A 41 -21.73 -6.98 -2.21
C SER A 41 -20.66 -5.96 -2.64
N VAL A 42 -19.88 -5.45 -1.69
CA VAL A 42 -18.72 -4.56 -1.99
C VAL A 42 -17.71 -5.28 -2.89
N LEU A 43 -17.30 -6.51 -2.54
CA LEU A 43 -16.33 -7.29 -3.31
C LEU A 43 -16.81 -7.57 -4.75
N SER A 44 -18.10 -7.88 -4.92
CA SER A 44 -18.71 -8.08 -6.24
C SER A 44 -18.66 -6.80 -7.10
N LYS A 45 -19.00 -5.65 -6.50
CA LYS A 45 -18.93 -4.35 -7.18
C LYS A 45 -17.51 -3.98 -7.57
N LEU A 46 -16.52 -4.26 -6.71
CA LEU A 46 -15.09 -4.04 -7.03
C LEU A 46 -14.66 -4.82 -8.28
N LYS A 47 -15.03 -6.11 -8.38
CA LYS A 47 -14.76 -6.91 -9.59
C LYS A 47 -15.44 -6.32 -10.82
N GLY A 48 -16.68 -5.85 -10.70
CA GLY A 48 -17.39 -5.13 -11.77
C GLY A 48 -16.68 -3.85 -12.21
N GLN A 49 -15.92 -3.21 -11.30
CA GLN A 49 -15.07 -2.05 -11.56
C GLN A 49 -13.65 -2.44 -12.02
N ARG A 50 -13.44 -3.72 -12.36
CA ARG A 50 -12.15 -4.29 -12.79
C ARG A 50 -11.05 -4.19 -11.74
N ILE A 51 -11.41 -3.99 -10.48
CA ILE A 51 -10.47 -4.11 -9.35
C ILE A 51 -10.24 -5.59 -9.10
N ASP A 52 -8.98 -6.01 -9.06
CA ASP A 52 -8.58 -7.41 -8.89
C ASP A 52 -7.94 -7.68 -7.53
N THR A 53 -7.57 -6.62 -6.79
CA THR A 53 -6.81 -6.71 -5.55
C THR A 53 -7.40 -5.81 -4.47
N LEU A 54 -7.60 -6.35 -3.28
CA LEU A 54 -7.83 -5.57 -2.06
C LEU A 54 -6.52 -5.46 -1.29
N VAL A 55 -6.16 -4.24 -0.88
CA VAL A 55 -5.03 -3.99 0.02
C VAL A 55 -5.61 -3.53 1.35
N LEU A 56 -5.36 -4.27 2.43
CA LEU A 56 -5.57 -3.70 3.77
C LEU A 56 -4.46 -2.68 4.01
N GLN A 57 -4.76 -1.42 4.38
CA GLN A 57 -3.69 -0.48 4.73
C GLN A 57 -3.00 -0.88 6.03
N TRP A 58 -3.75 -1.48 6.95
CA TRP A 58 -3.29 -2.12 8.16
C TRP A 58 -4.25 -3.24 8.53
N SER A 59 -3.77 -4.22 9.27
CA SER A 59 -4.60 -5.24 9.92
C SER A 59 -4.52 -5.19 11.44
N ARG A 60 -3.67 -4.32 11.97
CA ARG A 60 -3.57 -3.92 13.36
C ARG A 60 -3.20 -2.43 13.40
N TYR A 61 -3.92 -1.63 14.19
CA TYR A 61 -3.65 -0.19 14.31
C TYR A 61 -3.72 0.18 15.79
N ASP A 62 -2.59 0.51 16.39
CA ASP A 62 -2.46 0.66 17.85
C ASP A 62 -3.13 -0.54 18.56
N ASP A 63 -4.14 -0.30 19.40
CA ASP A 63 -4.88 -1.34 20.12
C ASP A 63 -6.00 -1.99 19.28
N ALA A 64 -6.39 -1.40 18.15
CA ALA A 64 -7.46 -1.90 17.31
C ALA A 64 -7.02 -3.15 16.52
N PHE A 65 -7.93 -4.13 16.43
CA PHE A 65 -7.74 -5.40 15.71
C PHE A 65 -6.57 -6.27 16.24
N THR A 66 -6.07 -6.00 17.45
CA THR A 66 -5.04 -6.80 18.12
C THR A 66 -5.55 -8.18 18.54
N GLY A 67 -6.84 -8.30 18.86
CA GLY A 67 -7.49 -9.54 19.31
C GLY A 67 -9.01 -9.46 19.39
N GLY A 68 -9.62 -10.49 19.99
CA GLY A 68 -11.06 -10.56 20.25
C GLY A 68 -11.93 -10.52 18.99
N GLU A 69 -13.17 -10.04 19.16
CA GLU A 69 -14.18 -9.98 18.10
C GLU A 69 -13.76 -9.09 16.93
N SER A 70 -13.09 -7.97 17.20
CA SER A 70 -12.64 -7.05 16.14
C SER A 70 -11.65 -7.73 15.18
N ARG A 71 -10.66 -8.46 15.72
CA ARG A 71 -9.71 -9.22 14.91
C ARG A 71 -10.40 -10.37 14.18
N ALA A 72 -11.25 -11.14 14.87
CA ALA A 72 -12.00 -12.24 14.26
C ALA A 72 -12.88 -11.75 13.10
N TRP A 73 -13.51 -10.58 13.25
CA TRP A 73 -14.28 -9.95 12.19
C TRP A 73 -13.40 -9.61 10.98
N LEU A 74 -12.23 -9.01 11.19
CA LEU A 74 -11.33 -8.64 10.09
C LEU A 74 -10.77 -9.88 9.37
N GLU A 75 -10.38 -10.91 10.13
CA GLU A 75 -9.97 -12.22 9.62
C GLU A 75 -11.07 -12.84 8.76
N ARG A 76 -12.33 -12.77 9.21
CA ARG A 76 -13.49 -13.22 8.42
C ARG A 76 -13.67 -12.42 7.13
N LYS A 77 -13.52 -11.09 7.15
CA LYS A 77 -13.64 -10.27 5.93
C LYS A 77 -12.54 -10.57 4.92
N ALA A 78 -11.32 -10.83 5.38
CA ALA A 78 -10.22 -11.27 4.53
C ALA A 78 -10.48 -12.63 3.89
N GLN A 79 -10.99 -13.62 4.64
CA GLN A 79 -11.39 -14.93 4.10
C GLN A 79 -12.47 -14.80 3.01
N LEU A 80 -13.46 -13.93 3.22
CA LEU A 80 -14.48 -13.64 2.19
C LEU A 80 -13.88 -12.97 0.96
N THR A 81 -12.90 -12.09 1.14
CA THR A 81 -12.18 -11.46 0.03
C THR A 81 -11.47 -12.50 -0.83
N THR A 82 -10.69 -13.40 -0.23
CA THR A 82 -9.98 -14.43 -0.98
C THR A 82 -10.96 -15.43 -1.63
N ALA A 83 -12.02 -15.83 -0.91
CA ALA A 83 -13.07 -16.69 -1.46
C ALA A 83 -13.84 -16.06 -2.64
N SER A 84 -13.86 -14.72 -2.74
CA SER A 84 -14.50 -14.02 -3.86
C SER A 84 -13.65 -13.98 -5.14
N GLY A 85 -12.41 -14.49 -5.09
CA GLY A 85 -11.44 -14.49 -6.19
C GLY A 85 -10.63 -13.20 -6.33
N LEU A 86 -10.79 -12.25 -5.41
CA LEU A 86 -9.90 -11.08 -5.32
C LEU A 86 -8.58 -11.48 -4.68
N LYS A 87 -7.47 -10.94 -5.21
CA LYS A 87 -6.16 -10.98 -4.55
C LYS A 87 -6.20 -10.14 -3.27
N LEU A 88 -5.43 -10.56 -2.28
CA LEU A 88 -5.36 -9.88 -0.98
C LEU A 88 -3.92 -9.56 -0.62
N VAL A 89 -3.63 -8.26 -0.46
CA VAL A 89 -2.39 -7.75 0.13
C VAL A 89 -2.68 -7.35 1.57
N ILE A 90 -1.90 -7.87 2.50
CA ILE A 90 -2.10 -7.65 3.93
C ILE A 90 -1.25 -6.47 4.40
N GLY A 91 -1.91 -5.39 4.80
CA GLY A 91 -1.31 -4.33 5.61
C GLY A 91 -0.91 -4.86 6.97
N LEU A 92 0.32 -4.55 7.37
CA LEU A 92 0.93 -5.06 8.59
C LEU A 92 0.51 -4.20 9.79
N ALA A 93 1.38 -4.06 10.79
CA ALA A 93 1.09 -3.29 11.98
C ALA A 93 1.28 -1.79 11.72
N ALA A 94 0.27 -0.99 12.04
CA ALA A 94 0.36 0.46 12.06
C ALA A 94 0.53 0.96 13.50
N ASP A 95 1.47 1.90 13.67
CA ASP A 95 1.69 2.68 14.89
C ASP A 95 1.24 4.12 14.61
N GLY A 96 0.20 4.58 15.30
CA GLY A 96 -0.37 5.92 15.15
C GLY A 96 0.60 7.04 15.55
N GLN A 97 1.68 6.72 16.28
CA GLN A 97 2.73 7.65 16.68
C GLN A 97 3.92 7.65 15.71
N PHE A 98 3.85 6.95 14.57
CA PHE A 98 4.99 6.81 13.65
C PHE A 98 5.63 8.13 13.24
N PHE A 99 4.84 9.12 12.80
CA PHE A 99 5.36 10.41 12.35
C PHE A 99 6.03 11.22 13.46
N GLU A 100 5.62 11.05 14.71
CA GLU A 100 6.25 11.69 15.87
C GLU A 100 7.51 10.94 16.30
N ARG A 101 7.42 9.61 16.42
CA ARG A 101 8.54 8.77 16.85
C ARG A 101 9.67 8.71 15.85
N GLN A 102 9.40 8.87 14.55
CA GLN A 102 10.48 8.91 13.55
C GLN A 102 11.42 10.11 13.75
N LYS A 103 11.01 11.16 14.47
CA LYS A 103 11.83 12.36 14.77
C LYS A 103 12.89 12.12 15.84
N GLN A 104 12.86 10.97 16.52
CA GLN A 104 13.81 10.61 17.57
C GLN A 104 15.27 10.58 17.07
N PRO A 105 16.26 10.77 17.97
CA PRO A 105 17.67 10.64 17.63
C PRO A 105 18.01 9.20 17.20
N MET A 106 19.08 9.06 16.42
CA MET A 106 19.44 7.82 15.71
C MET A 106 19.36 6.53 16.54
N PRO A 107 19.97 6.40 17.73
CA PRO A 107 19.89 5.15 18.50
C PRO A 107 18.46 4.78 18.91
N ALA A 108 17.65 5.77 19.27
CA ALA A 108 16.25 5.55 19.64
C ALA A 108 15.39 5.20 18.41
N LEU A 109 15.67 5.87 17.27
CA LEU A 109 15.00 5.56 16.01
C LEU A 109 15.29 4.13 15.54
N GLU A 110 16.54 3.69 15.55
CA GLU A 110 16.90 2.33 15.12
C GLU A 110 16.20 1.25 15.97
N ASN A 111 16.19 1.44 17.29
CA ASN A 111 15.45 0.57 18.20
C ASN A 111 13.94 0.57 17.90
N TYR A 112 13.38 1.74 17.60
CA TYR A 112 11.98 1.87 17.22
C TYR A 112 11.66 1.14 15.90
N LEU A 113 12.47 1.31 14.85
CA LEU A 113 12.27 0.63 13.57
C LEU A 113 12.42 -0.90 13.70
N ASN A 114 13.31 -1.37 14.58
CA ASN A 114 13.41 -2.80 14.93
C ASN A 114 12.14 -3.32 15.61
N HIS A 115 11.53 -2.52 16.49
CA HIS A 115 10.25 -2.86 17.12
C HIS A 115 9.10 -2.93 16.10
N LEU A 116 9.03 -1.97 15.16
CA LEU A 116 8.05 -2.01 14.05
C LEU A 116 8.21 -3.28 13.21
N ARG A 117 9.44 -3.64 12.84
CA ARG A 117 9.70 -4.88 12.10
C ARG A 117 9.24 -6.12 12.86
N ALA A 118 9.49 -6.21 14.17
CA ALA A 118 9.05 -7.34 14.98
C ALA A 118 7.52 -7.45 15.02
N ASN A 119 6.84 -6.31 15.11
CA ASN A 119 5.38 -6.22 15.04
C ASN A 119 4.82 -6.68 13.69
N ASP A 120 5.43 -6.22 12.60
CA ASP A 120 5.07 -6.63 11.24
C ASP A 120 5.19 -8.13 11.03
N VAL A 121 6.29 -8.74 11.50
CA VAL A 121 6.51 -10.19 11.45
C VAL A 121 5.45 -10.95 12.25
N ALA A 122 5.08 -10.46 13.44
CA ALA A 122 4.05 -11.09 14.25
C ALA A 122 2.68 -11.08 13.56
N VAL A 123 2.31 -9.95 12.93
CA VAL A 123 1.09 -9.83 12.13
C VAL A 123 1.14 -10.76 10.92
N ALA A 124 2.26 -10.81 10.20
CA ALA A 124 2.42 -11.69 9.04
C ALA A 124 2.24 -13.18 9.41
N LYS A 125 2.85 -13.64 10.51
CA LYS A 125 2.71 -15.03 11.00
C LYS A 125 1.24 -15.37 11.27
N ARG A 126 0.52 -14.48 11.95
CA ARG A 126 -0.92 -14.66 12.23
C ARG A 126 -1.72 -14.80 10.93
N TRP A 127 -1.46 -13.97 9.93
CA TRP A 127 -2.20 -14.05 8.67
C TRP A 127 -1.89 -15.31 7.87
N VAL A 128 -0.65 -15.81 7.93
CA VAL A 128 -0.31 -17.12 7.36
C VAL A 128 -1.07 -18.24 8.08
N GLU A 129 -1.21 -18.20 9.41
CA GLU A 129 -2.03 -19.17 10.16
C GLU A 129 -3.52 -19.11 9.78
N VAL A 130 -4.06 -17.91 9.55
CA VAL A 130 -5.49 -17.68 9.30
C VAL A 130 -5.92 -18.02 7.87
N LEU A 131 -5.10 -17.64 6.88
CA LEU A 131 -5.45 -17.75 5.46
C LEU A 131 -4.64 -18.81 4.72
N GLY A 132 -3.48 -19.20 5.24
CA GLY A 132 -2.45 -19.90 4.49
C GLY A 132 -1.68 -18.97 3.55
N GLU A 133 -0.41 -19.29 3.31
CA GLU A 133 0.49 -18.50 2.47
C GLU A 133 -0.05 -18.29 1.03
N GLN A 134 -0.73 -19.28 0.46
CA GLN A 134 -1.21 -19.22 -0.93
C GLN A 134 -2.33 -18.20 -1.15
N ALA A 135 -3.10 -17.90 -0.11
CA ALA A 135 -4.17 -16.91 -0.17
C ALA A 135 -3.65 -15.46 -0.04
N ILE A 136 -2.38 -15.27 0.34
CA ILE A 136 -1.75 -13.97 0.51
C ILE A 136 -0.95 -13.62 -0.76
N SER A 137 -1.31 -12.49 -1.36
CA SER A 137 -0.68 -11.98 -2.59
C SER A 137 0.50 -11.04 -2.34
N GLY A 138 0.65 -10.53 -1.11
CA GLY A 138 1.73 -9.62 -0.73
C GLY A 138 1.56 -9.04 0.67
N TRP A 139 2.60 -8.35 1.11
CA TRP A 139 2.65 -7.61 2.37
C TRP A 139 2.70 -6.10 2.09
N TYR A 140 2.03 -5.30 2.91
CA TYR A 140 2.11 -3.84 2.86
C TYR A 140 2.58 -3.29 4.19
N ILE A 141 3.74 -2.63 4.20
CA ILE A 141 4.27 -1.93 5.38
C ILE A 141 3.44 -0.65 5.56
N SER A 142 2.74 -0.56 6.69
CA SER A 142 1.78 0.52 6.95
C SER A 142 2.44 1.87 7.27
N SER A 143 3.71 1.88 7.66
CA SER A 143 4.48 3.09 7.94
C SER A 143 4.94 3.77 6.65
N GLU A 144 4.38 4.95 6.36
CA GLU A 144 4.59 5.66 5.10
C GLU A 144 5.82 6.57 5.13
N LEU A 145 6.58 6.63 4.04
CA LEU A 145 7.84 7.40 3.96
C LEU A 145 7.61 8.76 3.30
N ASP A 146 7.78 9.85 4.05
CA ASP A 146 7.59 11.23 3.59
C ASP A 146 8.84 11.86 2.92
N ASP A 147 8.68 13.03 2.30
CA ASP A 147 9.77 13.79 1.68
C ASP A 147 10.51 14.74 2.65
N ARG A 148 10.21 14.69 3.96
CA ARG A 148 10.77 15.61 4.97
C ARG A 148 11.80 14.92 5.85
N ARG A 149 11.43 13.82 6.51
CA ARG A 149 12.26 13.05 7.42
C ARG A 149 13.38 12.33 6.68
N TRP A 150 13.08 11.79 5.52
CA TRP A 150 13.94 10.88 4.76
C TRP A 150 14.77 11.61 3.69
N ARG A 151 14.95 12.93 3.82
CA ARG A 151 15.59 13.79 2.80
C ARG A 151 17.11 13.76 2.77
N THR A 152 17.77 13.41 3.87
CA THR A 152 19.24 13.42 3.94
C THR A 152 19.80 12.05 3.58
N PRO A 153 20.99 11.95 2.95
CA PRO A 153 21.58 10.65 2.59
C PRO A 153 21.68 9.66 3.77
N GLN A 154 22.01 10.15 4.97
CA GLN A 154 22.02 9.33 6.19
C GLN A 154 20.66 8.70 6.47
N MET A 155 19.57 9.49 6.40
CA MET A 155 18.23 8.99 6.65
C MET A 155 17.73 8.06 5.55
N GLN A 156 18.15 8.30 4.31
CA GLN A 156 17.84 7.42 3.19
C GLN A 156 18.45 6.03 3.40
N GLN A 157 19.71 5.97 3.83
CA GLN A 157 20.37 4.69 4.17
C GLN A 157 19.65 3.96 5.31
N VAL A 158 19.21 4.69 6.34
CA VAL A 158 18.47 4.12 7.48
C VAL A 158 17.17 3.47 7.01
N ALA A 159 16.39 4.17 6.19
CA ALA A 159 15.15 3.64 5.67
C ALA A 159 15.37 2.49 4.67
N GLU A 160 16.39 2.56 3.79
CA GLU A 160 16.75 1.44 2.91
C GLU A 160 17.11 0.18 3.71
N ASN A 161 17.96 0.31 4.74
CA ASN A 161 18.32 -0.79 5.63
C ASN A 161 17.11 -1.35 6.36
N TRP A 162 16.25 -0.49 6.89
CA TRP A 162 15.02 -0.91 7.56
C TRP A 162 14.10 -1.67 6.61
N MET A 163 13.83 -1.15 5.42
CA MET A 163 13.00 -1.79 4.41
C MET A 163 13.56 -3.16 3.99
N ASN A 164 14.87 -3.24 3.73
CA ASN A 164 15.52 -4.49 3.35
C ASN A 164 15.43 -5.54 4.49
N ASN A 165 15.74 -5.15 5.73
CA ASN A 165 15.67 -6.05 6.88
C ASN A 165 14.24 -6.53 7.16
N THR A 166 13.25 -5.65 7.02
CA THR A 166 11.83 -5.99 7.15
C THR A 166 11.40 -6.96 6.05
N ARG A 167 11.76 -6.69 4.79
CA ARG A 167 11.49 -7.60 3.67
C ARG A 167 12.08 -8.99 3.90
N LEU A 168 13.34 -9.10 4.33
CA LEU A 168 13.99 -10.37 4.63
C LEU A 168 13.30 -11.13 5.77
N SER A 169 12.87 -10.41 6.82
CA SER A 169 12.15 -11.01 7.94
C SER A 169 10.75 -11.51 7.55
N LEU A 170 10.06 -10.79 6.65
CA LEU A 170 8.77 -11.20 6.11
C LEU A 170 8.90 -12.40 5.16
N ALA A 171 9.94 -12.43 4.32
CA ALA A 171 10.21 -13.56 3.43
C ALA A 171 10.44 -14.88 4.19
N ALA A 172 11.01 -14.81 5.40
CA ALA A 172 11.15 -15.97 6.28
C ALA A 172 9.83 -16.47 6.89
N VAL A 173 8.75 -15.66 6.84
CA VAL A 173 7.40 -16.06 7.24
C VAL A 173 6.63 -16.62 6.04
N ALA A 174 6.65 -15.87 4.93
CA ALA A 174 6.13 -16.27 3.63
C ALA A 174 6.76 -15.38 2.55
N ASP A 175 7.37 -15.98 1.55
CA ASP A 175 8.11 -15.27 0.51
C ASP A 175 7.15 -14.64 -0.50
N LYS A 176 6.70 -13.43 -0.18
CA LYS A 176 5.73 -12.65 -0.95
C LYS A 176 6.27 -11.24 -1.23
N PRO A 177 5.83 -10.59 -2.32
CA PRO A 177 6.17 -9.20 -2.59
C PRO A 177 5.78 -8.30 -1.42
N VAL A 178 6.69 -7.40 -1.05
CA VAL A 178 6.47 -6.39 -0.02
C VAL A 178 6.34 -5.03 -0.69
N ALA A 179 5.36 -4.24 -0.27
CA ALA A 179 5.16 -2.87 -0.72
C ALA A 179 5.14 -1.89 0.45
N VAL A 180 5.47 -0.63 0.17
CA VAL A 180 5.37 0.50 1.10
C VAL A 180 4.91 1.72 0.32
N SER A 181 4.19 2.64 0.96
CA SER A 181 3.85 3.92 0.33
C SER A 181 4.85 5.02 0.67
N SER A 182 5.05 5.94 -0.27
CA SER A 182 5.80 7.17 -0.06
C SER A 182 5.01 8.36 -0.61
N PHE A 183 5.09 9.51 0.06
CA PHE A 183 4.40 10.73 -0.33
C PHE A 183 5.33 11.94 -0.29
N PHE A 184 4.91 13.00 -0.98
CA PHE A 184 5.65 14.25 -1.10
C PHE A 184 4.76 15.45 -0.76
N ALA A 185 5.38 16.47 -0.17
CA ALA A 185 4.72 17.70 0.28
C ALA A 185 5.56 18.96 -0.05
N GLY A 186 6.61 18.84 -0.87
CA GLY A 186 7.47 19.95 -1.26
C GLY A 186 8.70 20.15 -0.38
N ASN A 187 9.05 19.17 0.46
CA ASN A 187 10.22 19.25 1.34
C ASN A 187 11.52 18.76 0.64
N MET A 188 11.39 18.05 -0.48
CA MET A 188 12.48 17.76 -1.43
C MET A 188 12.17 18.42 -2.77
N THR A 189 13.19 18.69 -3.60
CA THR A 189 12.93 18.98 -5.02
C THR A 189 12.44 17.72 -5.75
N PRO A 190 11.70 17.84 -6.87
CA PRO A 190 11.27 16.66 -7.64
C PRO A 190 12.40 15.70 -8.02
N ASP A 191 13.59 16.23 -8.37
CA ASP A 191 14.76 15.40 -8.68
C ASP A 191 15.35 14.70 -7.46
N SER A 192 15.36 15.38 -6.30
CA SER A 192 15.82 14.77 -5.06
C SER A 192 14.85 13.67 -4.61
N TYR A 193 13.55 13.88 -4.77
CA TYR A 193 12.54 12.87 -4.49
C TYR A 193 12.63 11.69 -5.47
N ARG A 194 12.87 11.94 -6.77
CA ARG A 194 13.14 10.87 -7.76
C ARG A 194 14.33 10.00 -7.35
N LYS A 195 15.43 10.62 -6.93
CA LYS A 195 16.61 9.92 -6.41
C LYS A 195 16.25 9.11 -5.17
N TRP A 196 15.47 9.69 -4.26
CA TRP A 196 15.00 9.00 -3.06
C TRP A 196 14.21 7.73 -3.38
N ILE A 197 13.21 7.80 -4.26
CA ILE A 197 12.44 6.64 -4.70
C ILE A 197 13.34 5.58 -5.34
N THR A 198 14.35 6.00 -6.11
CA THR A 198 15.33 5.09 -6.72
C THR A 198 16.14 4.35 -5.65
N THR A 199 16.64 5.07 -4.63
CA THR A 199 17.35 4.46 -3.49
C THR A 199 16.46 3.47 -2.75
N LEU A 200 15.21 3.83 -2.45
CA LEU A 200 14.28 2.93 -1.77
C LEU A 200 14.02 1.64 -2.54
N ASN A 201 13.93 1.70 -3.88
CA ASN A 201 13.74 0.51 -4.70
C ASN A 201 14.89 -0.50 -4.56
N HIS A 202 16.10 -0.08 -4.17
CA HIS A 202 17.22 -0.99 -3.93
C HIS A 202 17.01 -1.92 -2.72
N SER A 203 16.12 -1.57 -1.80
CA SER A 203 15.75 -2.44 -0.67
C SER A 203 15.03 -3.73 -1.10
N GLY A 204 14.56 -3.80 -2.35
CA GLY A 204 13.74 -4.89 -2.89
C GLY A 204 12.26 -4.77 -2.52
N VAL A 205 11.84 -3.70 -1.84
CA VAL A 205 10.43 -3.37 -1.56
C VAL A 205 9.86 -2.57 -2.72
N LYS A 206 8.62 -2.88 -3.13
CA LYS A 206 7.88 -2.07 -4.11
C LYS A 206 7.47 -0.74 -3.50
N VAL A 207 7.92 0.36 -4.08
CA VAL A 207 7.49 1.69 -3.63
C VAL A 207 6.24 2.13 -4.39
N TRP A 208 5.15 2.39 -3.67
CA TRP A 208 3.94 3.00 -4.23
C TRP A 208 3.88 4.48 -3.86
N MET A 209 3.85 5.34 -4.87
CA MET A 209 3.85 6.77 -4.66
C MET A 209 2.44 7.31 -4.54
N GLN A 210 2.13 8.02 -3.46
CA GLN A 210 0.87 8.75 -3.30
C GLN A 210 0.84 9.98 -4.22
N ASP A 211 -0.31 10.22 -4.86
CA ASP A 211 -0.44 11.28 -5.86
C ASP A 211 -0.65 12.68 -5.28
N GLY A 212 -0.91 12.78 -3.97
CA GLY A 212 -1.09 14.02 -3.23
C GLY A 212 -2.33 14.82 -3.65
N ALA A 213 -3.23 14.24 -4.46
CA ALA A 213 -4.38 14.96 -4.99
C ALA A 213 -5.43 15.29 -3.91
N GLY A 214 -5.50 14.48 -2.86
CA GLY A 214 -6.45 14.63 -1.77
C GLY A 214 -6.02 15.61 -0.71
N THR A 215 -4.74 15.63 -0.33
CA THR A 215 -4.24 16.64 0.63
C THR A 215 -4.12 18.02 0.00
N GLN A 216 -3.97 18.14 -1.32
CA GLN A 216 -3.86 19.44 -2.02
C GLN A 216 -2.79 20.37 -1.45
N VAL A 217 -1.70 19.80 -0.90
CA VAL A 217 -0.53 20.59 -0.43
C VAL A 217 0.19 21.23 -1.62
N LEU A 218 0.26 20.52 -2.74
CA LEU A 218 0.84 20.98 -3.99
C LEU A 218 -0.23 21.08 -5.09
N THR A 219 -0.03 22.01 -6.03
CA THR A 219 -0.87 22.17 -7.23
C THR A 219 -0.74 20.96 -8.17
N GLU A 220 -1.68 20.80 -9.10
CA GLU A 220 -1.60 19.71 -10.09
C GLU A 220 -0.31 19.74 -10.92
N THR A 221 0.12 20.92 -11.36
CA THR A 221 1.36 21.09 -12.13
C THR A 221 2.59 20.71 -11.31
N GLU A 222 2.65 21.08 -10.03
CA GLU A 222 3.76 20.70 -9.15
C GLU A 222 3.78 19.19 -8.90
N ARG A 223 2.62 18.59 -8.56
CA ARG A 223 2.51 17.13 -8.35
C ARG A 223 2.96 16.35 -9.59
N ALA A 224 2.65 16.84 -10.79
CA ALA A 224 3.06 16.20 -12.05
C ALA A 224 4.59 16.06 -12.18
N LEU A 225 5.38 16.94 -11.56
CA LEU A 225 6.84 16.83 -11.55
C LEU A 225 7.33 15.69 -10.65
N TYR A 226 6.77 15.55 -9.45
CA TYR A 226 7.10 14.45 -8.53
C TYR A 226 6.66 13.09 -9.08
N LEU A 227 5.50 13.05 -9.74
CA LEU A 227 4.89 11.84 -10.29
C LEU A 227 5.68 11.18 -11.45
N GLN A 228 6.80 11.77 -11.84
CA GLN A 228 7.76 11.20 -12.79
C GLN A 228 8.77 10.27 -12.13
N ALA A 229 8.82 10.18 -10.80
CA ALA A 229 9.70 9.25 -10.09
C ALA A 229 9.43 7.79 -10.49
N PRO A 230 10.48 6.94 -10.57
CA PRO A 230 10.34 5.54 -11.01
C PRO A 230 9.79 4.66 -9.89
N SER A 231 8.50 4.81 -9.57
CA SER A 231 7.81 3.99 -8.57
C SER A 231 7.29 2.68 -9.18
N ALA A 232 7.14 1.65 -8.33
CA ALA A 232 6.53 0.39 -8.72
C ALA A 232 5.00 0.52 -8.91
N GLY A 233 4.41 1.57 -8.36
CA GLY A 233 2.99 1.87 -8.50
C GLY A 233 2.62 3.26 -8.03
N LYS A 234 1.35 3.60 -8.19
CA LYS A 234 0.77 4.87 -7.76
C LYS A 234 -0.47 4.65 -6.90
N VAL A 235 -0.51 5.31 -5.76
CA VAL A 235 -1.69 5.45 -4.91
C VAL A 235 -2.44 6.71 -5.33
N ILE A 236 -3.67 6.53 -5.82
CA ILE A 236 -4.51 7.59 -6.36
C ILE A 236 -5.56 7.96 -5.31
N GLU A 237 -5.49 9.19 -4.80
CA GLU A 237 -6.36 9.66 -3.73
C GLU A 237 -7.76 10.05 -4.26
N LEU A 238 -8.76 9.27 -3.87
CA LEU A 238 -10.18 9.42 -4.19
C LEU A 238 -10.93 10.33 -3.21
N PHE A 239 -10.22 11.14 -2.43
CA PHE A 239 -10.79 12.12 -1.51
C PHE A 239 -10.20 13.50 -1.77
N ARG A 240 -10.81 14.55 -1.21
CA ARG A 240 -10.28 15.92 -1.13
C ARG A 240 -10.41 16.39 0.31
N GLN A 241 -9.33 16.89 0.87
CA GLN A 241 -9.30 17.44 2.22
C GLN A 241 -10.12 18.73 2.26
N ASP A 242 -10.98 18.85 3.26
CA ASP A 242 -11.63 20.10 3.61
C ASP A 242 -10.61 21.01 4.30
N LYS A 243 -10.12 22.02 3.58
CA LYS A 243 -9.13 22.98 4.09
C LYS A 243 -9.67 23.95 5.13
N GLN A 244 -11.00 24.01 5.30
CA GLN A 244 -11.65 24.89 6.27
C GLN A 244 -11.93 24.19 7.61
N ALA A 245 -11.79 22.87 7.66
CA ALA A 245 -12.01 22.10 8.88
C ALA A 245 -10.82 22.23 9.85
N GLU A 246 -11.13 22.41 11.15
CA GLU A 246 -10.13 22.49 12.22
C GLU A 246 -9.39 21.16 12.46
N THR A 247 -10.03 20.05 12.12
CA THR A 247 -9.46 18.70 12.15
C THR A 247 -9.52 18.09 10.75
N PHE A 248 -8.69 17.07 10.49
CA PHE A 248 -8.69 16.42 9.19
C PHE A 248 -10.09 15.88 8.86
N LYS A 249 -10.68 16.46 7.82
CA LYS A 249 -11.95 16.06 7.25
C LYS A 249 -11.76 15.97 5.74
N ALA A 250 -12.39 14.98 5.12
CA ALA A 250 -12.26 14.75 3.70
C ALA A 250 -13.60 14.38 3.07
N GLN A 251 -13.80 14.84 1.84
CA GLN A 251 -14.95 14.51 1.01
C GLN A 251 -14.50 13.64 -0.16
N PRO A 252 -15.39 12.82 -0.76
CA PRO A 252 -15.06 12.10 -1.99
C PRO A 252 -14.57 13.03 -3.10
N ALA A 253 -13.60 12.59 -3.88
CA ALA A 253 -13.24 13.25 -5.13
C ALA A 253 -14.46 13.27 -6.08
N PRO A 254 -14.55 14.27 -6.99
CA PRO A 254 -15.69 14.41 -7.90
C PRO A 254 -16.00 13.11 -8.67
N ALA A 255 -17.27 12.78 -8.83
CA ALA A 255 -17.69 11.52 -9.47
C ALA A 255 -17.13 11.37 -10.90
N ALA A 256 -17.09 12.45 -11.68
CA ALA A 256 -16.51 12.45 -13.03
C ALA A 256 -15.00 12.12 -13.02
N TYR A 257 -14.27 12.57 -11.99
CA TYR A 257 -12.85 12.25 -11.82
C TYR A 257 -12.67 10.76 -11.51
N GLN A 258 -13.45 10.20 -10.59
CA GLN A 258 -13.39 8.77 -10.27
C GLN A 258 -13.75 7.91 -11.49
N GLN A 259 -14.79 8.27 -12.23
CA GLN A 259 -15.22 7.55 -13.42
C GLN A 259 -14.15 7.54 -14.51
N LYS A 260 -13.47 8.67 -14.74
CA LYS A 260 -12.35 8.77 -15.68
C LYS A 260 -11.19 7.84 -15.28
N LEU A 261 -10.86 7.77 -13.99
CA LEU A 261 -9.80 6.90 -13.52
C LEU A 261 -10.14 5.41 -13.68
N LEU A 262 -11.37 5.03 -13.37
CA LEU A 262 -11.86 3.65 -13.51
C LEU A 262 -11.96 3.20 -14.97
N SER A 263 -12.24 4.12 -15.90
CA SER A 263 -12.26 3.82 -17.34
C SER A 263 -10.87 3.81 -17.99
N THR A 264 -9.87 4.42 -17.36
CA THR A 264 -8.50 4.43 -17.87
C THR A 264 -7.87 3.04 -17.69
N PRO A 265 -7.19 2.48 -18.72
CA PRO A 265 -6.44 1.23 -18.56
C PRO A 265 -5.37 1.32 -17.47
N VAL A 266 -5.08 0.19 -16.82
CA VAL A 266 -3.98 0.10 -15.86
C VAL A 266 -2.66 0.34 -16.62
N PRO A 267 -1.77 1.22 -16.14
CA PRO A 267 -0.48 1.42 -16.78
C PRO A 267 0.33 0.11 -16.82
N GLN A 268 0.95 -0.18 -17.97
CA GLN A 268 1.77 -1.38 -18.09
C GLN A 268 2.96 -1.31 -17.12
N GLY A 269 3.15 -2.37 -16.32
CA GLY A 269 4.29 -2.50 -15.42
C GLY A 269 4.24 -1.61 -14.16
N GLN A 270 3.14 -0.89 -13.90
CA GLN A 270 2.97 -0.13 -12.65
C GLN A 270 1.66 -0.48 -11.96
N ASP A 271 1.78 -0.86 -10.70
CA ASP A 271 0.64 -1.11 -9.82
C ASP A 271 -0.23 0.16 -9.70
N ARG A 272 -1.55 0.03 -9.87
CA ARG A 272 -2.52 1.10 -9.61
C ARG A 272 -3.27 0.79 -8.34
N ILE A 273 -3.29 1.72 -7.39
CA ILE A 273 -3.95 1.53 -6.09
C ILE A 273 -4.87 2.73 -5.84
N PHE A 274 -6.16 2.49 -5.69
CA PHE A 274 -7.10 3.55 -5.29
C PHE A 274 -7.13 3.71 -3.77
N PHE A 275 -6.98 4.93 -3.28
CA PHE A 275 -7.07 5.25 -1.86
C PHE A 275 -8.23 6.22 -1.58
N SER A 276 -9.29 5.84 -0.88
CA SER A 276 -9.57 4.53 -0.28
C SER A 276 -10.94 3.99 -0.66
N LEU A 277 -11.15 2.69 -0.43
CA LEU A 277 -12.40 1.95 -0.71
C LEU A 277 -13.65 2.70 -0.26
N ARG A 278 -13.58 3.37 0.90
CA ARG A 278 -14.67 4.13 1.52
C ARG A 278 -15.20 5.28 0.65
N TYR A 279 -14.38 5.78 -0.27
CA TYR A 279 -14.77 6.83 -1.22
C TYR A 279 -15.29 6.30 -2.56
N MET A 280 -15.15 5.00 -2.83
CA MET A 280 -15.65 4.37 -4.05
C MET A 280 -17.15 4.08 -3.98
N SER A 281 -17.81 4.12 -5.13
CA SER A 281 -19.22 3.73 -5.24
C SER A 281 -19.50 2.27 -4.85
N ALA A 282 -18.48 1.40 -4.91
CA ALA A 282 -18.58 0.02 -4.43
C ALA A 282 -18.96 -0.08 -2.95
N ALA A 283 -18.51 0.87 -2.12
CA ALA A 283 -18.72 0.86 -0.66
C ALA A 283 -19.86 1.79 -0.19
N ASN A 284 -20.53 2.51 -1.09
CA ASN A 284 -21.63 3.40 -0.73
C ASN A 284 -22.75 2.63 0.01
N GLY A 285 -23.17 3.17 1.15
CA GLY A 285 -24.19 2.57 2.02
C GLY A 285 -23.70 1.37 2.85
N VAL A 286 -22.41 1.01 2.76
CA VAL A 286 -21.80 -0.07 3.55
C VAL A 286 -20.73 0.48 4.48
N LEU A 287 -19.79 1.28 3.96
CA LEU A 287 -18.75 1.92 4.76
C LEU A 287 -19.08 3.40 4.94
N ALA A 288 -19.27 3.84 6.19
CA ALA A 288 -19.45 5.25 6.51
C ALA A 288 -18.20 6.05 6.12
N LYS A 289 -18.35 7.27 5.58
CA LYS A 289 -17.22 8.14 5.21
C LYS A 289 -16.62 8.78 6.47
#